data_AF-A0A5E4J331-F1
#
_entry.id   AF-A0A5E4J331-F1
#
_cell.length_a   1.000
_cell.length_b   1.000
_cell.length_c   1.000
_cell.angle_alpha   90.00
_cell.angle_beta   90.00
_cell.angle_gamma   90.00
#
_symmetry.space_group_name_H-M   'P 1'
#
loop_
_entity.id
_entity.type
_entity.pdbx_description
1 polymer ?
#
loop_
_entity_poly.entity_id
_entity_poly.type
_entity_poly.pdbx_seq_one_letter_code
_entity_poly.pdbx_strand_id
1 'polypeptide(L)'
;MISLLLLLFAFIAGLFTILAPCIWPLLPIVLSSSVSKTKAKPFGIVLGLCISFLIFTLAISFLIKSLGLDVQVLRLIAVVIIALMGFMLLIPSLYAKLESFVGLLTNKLGLKSSDNSNDFIAGLITGLSLGLVWSPCAGPILATVASLALTNSVNLEIVLIAVVYVIGIGVPLLLLALFGSLLFSKVKALSSHLGLIQKIFGIILILTAILIYTGYDQVLQVQLANALPGFNGFATSIEQNSIVQSGLQNVKQESKGNSSNLTQNIPTTTPQTQFTFDLPNYGVAPELVGITNWLNTDKNLTISSLKGKVILVDFWTYSCINCLRTLPHLTNWYAKYKDQGFVIIGVHTPEFEFEKNSENVANALKQNGITYPVAQDNNYATWNNYQNQYWPAEYLIDANGIVREAHFGEGDYDLTEKHIGELIQEKGGKMLNLTQNITDQTPTQQLTQETYVGLTRGQNFDSNEPMIQGLNEYTLPLKLTADYFAFQGQWNETSEYAVPQPNSILELNFQASKVFLVLKPIKGNEKITVLLDDKPISQEQEGADVKNSILTLDNPRLYELVNLTNNERHDLKLKFNDSVEVYSFTFG
;
A
#
# COMPACT_ATOMS: atom_id res chain seq x y z
N MET A 1 -5.97 -9.22 17.05
CA MET A 1 -4.87 -9.29 18.04
C MET A 1 -3.80 -8.32 17.59
N ILE A 2 -3.71 -7.13 18.20
CA ILE A 2 -2.64 -6.17 17.89
C ILE A 2 -1.30 -6.80 18.28
N SER A 3 -0.39 -6.87 17.33
CA SER A 3 0.99 -7.28 17.59
C SER A 3 1.70 -6.20 18.41
N LEU A 4 2.41 -6.60 19.47
CA LEU A 4 3.24 -5.73 20.31
C LEU A 4 4.16 -4.82 19.47
N LEU A 5 4.53 -5.29 18.28
CA LEU A 5 5.31 -4.60 17.27
C LEU A 5 4.65 -3.29 16.78
N LEU A 6 3.32 -3.29 16.54
CA LEU A 6 2.59 -2.09 16.10
C LEU A 6 2.55 -1.01 17.18
N LEU A 7 2.39 -1.42 18.45
CA LEU A 7 2.45 -0.48 19.58
C LEU A 7 3.86 0.10 19.75
N LEU A 8 4.90 -0.73 19.58
CA LEU A 8 6.28 -0.27 19.61
C LEU A 8 6.56 0.73 18.46
N PHE A 9 6.04 0.45 17.27
CA PHE A 9 6.17 1.35 16.12
C PHE A 9 5.48 2.69 16.37
N ALA A 10 4.24 2.68 16.86
CA ALA A 10 3.52 3.89 17.22
C ALA A 10 4.28 4.73 18.26
N PHE A 11 4.88 4.07 19.26
CA PHE A 11 5.71 4.75 20.26
C PHE A 11 6.97 5.38 19.64
N ILE A 12 7.69 4.65 18.79
CA ILE A 12 8.90 5.14 18.12
C ILE A 12 8.56 6.28 17.15
N ALA A 13 7.49 6.15 16.36
CA ALA A 13 7.02 7.21 15.48
C ALA A 13 6.73 8.50 16.26
N GLY A 14 6.05 8.38 17.41
CA GLY A 14 5.80 9.51 18.30
C GLY A 14 7.08 10.18 18.82
N LEU A 15 8.13 9.39 19.11
CA LEU A 15 9.44 9.91 19.50
C LEU A 15 10.08 10.75 18.38
N PHE A 16 10.02 10.26 17.13
CA PHE A 16 10.59 10.95 15.97
C PHE A 16 9.81 12.22 15.57
N THR A 17 8.52 12.29 15.90
CA THR A 17 7.69 13.47 15.62
C THR A 17 8.30 14.75 16.22
N ILE A 18 9.11 14.68 17.28
CA ILE A 18 9.81 15.84 17.87
C ILE A 18 10.78 16.55 16.90
N LEU A 19 11.28 15.83 15.89
CA LEU A 19 12.16 16.37 14.85
C LEU A 19 11.38 17.13 13.77
N ALA A 20 10.05 17.10 13.81
CA ALA A 20 9.23 17.81 12.85
C ALA A 20 9.53 19.32 12.90
N PRO A 21 9.71 19.98 11.75
CA PRO A 21 10.06 21.39 11.66
C PRO A 21 9.02 22.32 12.31
N CYS A 22 7.81 21.81 12.57
CA CYS A 22 6.71 22.54 13.17
C CYS A 22 6.73 22.57 14.71
N ILE A 23 7.55 21.75 15.36
CA ILE A 23 7.69 21.73 16.84
C ILE A 23 8.78 22.68 17.32
N TRP A 24 9.81 22.87 16.50
CA TRP A 24 10.95 23.73 16.82
C TRP A 24 10.56 25.19 17.15
N PRO A 25 9.59 25.83 16.46
CA PRO A 25 9.12 27.17 16.81
C PRO A 25 8.44 27.27 18.18
N LEU A 26 7.93 26.16 18.70
CA LEU A 26 7.19 26.09 19.98
C LEU A 26 8.10 25.76 21.16
N LEU A 27 9.29 25.23 20.87
CA LEU A 27 10.31 24.88 21.86
C LEU A 27 10.64 26.05 22.82
N PRO A 28 10.74 27.32 22.39
CA PRO A 28 10.95 28.45 23.30
C PRO A 28 9.79 28.67 24.29
N ILE A 29 8.54 28.45 23.88
CA ILE A 29 7.36 28.61 24.73
C ILE A 29 7.35 27.51 25.80
N VAL A 30 7.61 26.26 25.39
CA VAL A 30 7.72 25.12 26.33
C VAL A 30 8.88 25.33 27.30
N LEU A 31 10.03 25.84 26.82
CA LEU A 31 11.17 26.15 27.68
C LEU A 31 10.91 27.32 28.62
N SER A 32 10.11 28.33 28.23
CA SER A 32 9.71 29.42 29.14
C SER A 32 8.95 28.91 30.37
N SER A 33 8.25 27.77 30.23
CA SER A 33 7.55 27.12 31.34
C SER A 33 8.51 26.45 32.35
N SER A 34 9.71 26.05 31.93
CA SER A 34 10.74 25.43 32.79
C SER A 34 11.34 26.39 33.83
N VAL A 35 11.10 27.70 33.66
CA VAL A 35 11.51 28.75 34.62
C VAL A 35 10.52 28.85 35.79
N SER A 36 9.38 28.15 35.73
CA SER A 36 8.37 28.16 36.80
C SER A 36 8.84 27.34 38.00
N LYS A 37 8.62 27.85 39.23
CA LYS A 37 9.14 27.27 40.48
C LYS A 37 8.60 25.87 40.84
N THR A 38 7.54 25.40 40.19
CA THR A 38 6.82 24.17 40.51
C THR A 38 6.87 23.17 39.35
N LYS A 39 7.14 21.88 39.68
CA LYS A 39 7.20 20.78 38.69
C LYS A 39 5.82 20.47 38.04
N ALA A 40 4.73 21.04 38.53
CA ALA A 40 3.38 20.73 38.08
C ALA A 40 2.99 21.39 36.75
N LYS A 41 3.59 22.55 36.41
CA LYS A 41 3.25 23.31 35.19
C LYS A 41 3.66 22.60 33.90
N PRO A 42 4.88 22.04 33.75
CA PRO A 42 5.27 21.30 32.56
C PRO A 42 4.41 20.06 32.29
N PHE A 43 4.03 19.32 33.35
CA PHE A 43 3.12 18.18 33.24
C PHE A 43 1.74 18.59 32.72
N GLY A 44 1.21 19.72 33.19
CA GLY A 44 -0.05 20.28 32.69
C GLY A 44 0.01 20.59 31.18
N ILE A 45 1.09 21.19 30.70
CA ILE A 45 1.29 21.53 29.28
C ILE A 45 1.32 20.28 28.41
N VAL A 46 2.14 19.30 28.78
CA VAL A 46 2.27 18.05 28.01
C VAL A 46 0.94 17.30 27.99
N LEU A 47 0.25 17.21 29.13
CA LEU A 47 -1.05 16.55 29.21
C LEU A 47 -2.11 17.27 28.37
N GLY A 48 -2.15 18.60 28.41
CA GLY A 48 -3.09 19.40 27.61
C GLY A 48 -2.86 19.26 26.11
N LEU A 49 -1.58 19.21 25.69
CA LEU A 49 -1.20 18.97 24.31
C LEU A 49 -1.61 17.56 23.85
N CYS A 50 -1.39 16.55 24.68
CA CYS A 50 -1.79 15.16 24.40
C CYS A 50 -3.32 15.03 24.24
N ILE A 51 -4.08 15.64 25.15
CA ILE A 51 -5.55 15.57 25.16
C ILE A 51 -6.14 16.30 23.94
N SER A 52 -5.68 17.53 23.65
CA SER A 52 -6.17 18.29 22.49
C SER A 52 -5.88 17.56 21.18
N PHE A 53 -4.69 16.98 21.05
CA PHE A 53 -4.31 16.22 19.86
C PHE A 53 -5.18 14.97 19.66
N LEU A 54 -5.46 14.22 20.74
CA LEU A 54 -6.32 13.04 20.67
C LEU A 54 -7.75 13.42 20.26
N ILE A 55 -8.33 14.45 20.90
CA ILE A 55 -9.68 14.93 20.61
C ILE A 55 -9.78 15.40 19.16
N PHE A 56 -8.79 16.17 18.69
CA PHE A 56 -8.83 16.73 17.35
C PHE A 56 -8.60 15.68 16.27
N THR A 57 -7.69 14.72 16.49
CA THR A 57 -7.49 13.58 15.58
C THR A 57 -8.78 12.78 15.42
N LEU A 58 -9.46 12.47 16.52
CA LEU A 58 -10.75 11.78 16.49
C LEU A 58 -11.86 12.62 15.83
N ALA A 59 -11.89 13.93 16.11
CA ALA A 59 -12.86 14.85 15.53
C ALA A 59 -12.68 14.98 14.01
N ILE A 60 -11.44 15.06 13.50
CA ILE A 60 -11.14 15.08 12.06
C ILE A 60 -11.67 13.81 11.40
N SER A 61 -11.35 12.63 11.95
CA SER A 61 -11.82 11.35 11.40
C SER A 61 -13.35 11.28 11.35
N PHE A 62 -14.03 11.76 12.39
CA PHE A 62 -15.50 11.84 12.42
C PHE A 62 -16.06 12.84 11.39
N LEU A 63 -15.40 13.98 11.23
CA LEU A 63 -15.83 15.06 10.35
C LEU A 63 -15.64 14.71 8.86
N ILE A 64 -14.55 14.00 8.51
CA ILE A 64 -14.33 13.44 7.16
C ILE A 64 -15.47 12.47 6.82
N LYS A 65 -15.80 11.55 7.74
CA LYS A 65 -16.87 10.58 7.55
C LYS A 65 -18.25 11.24 7.38
N SER A 66 -18.51 12.35 8.08
CA SER A 66 -19.81 13.00 8.08
C SER A 66 -20.02 14.01 6.95
N LEU A 67 -18.96 14.63 6.43
CA LEU A 67 -19.05 15.72 5.44
C LEU A 67 -18.60 15.34 4.03
N GLY A 68 -18.00 14.15 3.83
CA GLY A 68 -17.59 13.68 2.50
C GLY A 68 -16.61 14.63 1.79
N LEU A 69 -15.78 15.35 2.56
CA LEU A 69 -14.87 16.35 2.03
C LEU A 69 -13.74 15.69 1.25
N ASP A 70 -13.48 16.18 0.05
CA ASP A 70 -12.35 15.78 -0.78
C ASP A 70 -11.01 16.06 -0.06
N VAL A 71 -10.10 15.09 -0.10
CA VAL A 71 -8.76 15.14 0.52
C VAL A 71 -7.98 16.36 0.04
N GLN A 72 -8.22 16.78 -1.21
CA GLN A 72 -7.59 17.96 -1.81
C GLN A 72 -8.01 19.26 -1.13
N VAL A 73 -9.26 19.37 -0.68
CA VAL A 73 -9.78 20.55 0.04
C VAL A 73 -9.15 20.63 1.43
N LEU A 74 -9.00 19.50 2.11
CA LEU A 74 -8.35 19.46 3.42
C LEU A 74 -6.87 19.86 3.32
N ARG A 75 -6.18 19.39 2.27
CA ARG A 75 -4.80 19.79 1.95
C ARG A 75 -4.69 21.30 1.73
N LEU A 76 -5.61 21.89 0.96
CA LEU A 76 -5.61 23.33 0.71
C LEU A 76 -5.85 24.14 2.01
N ILE A 77 -6.78 23.71 2.86
CA ILE A 77 -7.02 24.35 4.16
C ILE A 77 -5.76 24.32 5.03
N ALA A 78 -5.06 23.18 5.08
CA ALA A 78 -3.80 23.05 5.83
C ALA A 78 -2.70 23.97 5.29
N VAL A 79 -2.54 24.05 3.96
CA VAL A 79 -1.59 24.97 3.31
C VAL A 79 -1.87 26.42 3.69
N VAL A 80 -3.14 26.85 3.64
CA VAL A 80 -3.53 28.23 3.98
C VAL A 80 -3.21 28.54 5.44
N ILE A 81 -3.50 27.63 6.37
CA ILE A 81 -3.22 27.81 7.80
C ILE A 81 -1.71 27.90 8.05
N ILE A 82 -0.91 27.01 7.48
CA ILE A 82 0.55 26.99 7.65
C ILE A 82 1.19 28.24 7.06
N ALA A 83 0.75 28.66 5.86
CA ALA A 83 1.23 29.87 5.22
C ALA A 83 0.90 31.13 6.05
N LEU A 84 -0.32 31.21 6.61
CA LEU A 84 -0.72 32.32 7.48
C LEU A 84 0.13 32.36 8.75
N MET A 85 0.36 31.21 9.39
CA MET A 85 1.19 31.11 10.58
C MET A 85 2.66 31.47 10.31
N GLY A 86 3.23 30.98 9.20
CA GLY A 86 4.58 31.32 8.78
C GLY A 86 4.73 32.81 8.47
N PHE A 87 3.73 33.41 7.82
CA PHE A 87 3.68 34.85 7.55
C PHE A 87 3.60 35.68 8.84
N MET A 88 2.82 35.22 9.82
CA MET A 88 2.69 35.87 11.13
C MET A 88 4.01 35.85 11.91
N LEU A 89 4.81 34.78 11.80
CA LEU A 89 6.14 34.66 12.41
C LEU A 89 7.19 35.59 11.76
N LEU A 90 6.97 36.02 10.52
CA LEU A 90 7.89 36.91 9.80
C LEU A 90 7.78 38.37 10.25
N ILE A 91 6.66 38.75 10.88
CA ILE A 91 6.37 40.11 11.33
C ILE A 91 6.09 40.10 12.87
N PRO A 92 7.13 40.22 13.71
CA PRO A 92 7.00 40.16 15.17
C PRO A 92 6.04 41.21 15.76
N SER A 93 5.90 42.36 15.10
CA SER A 93 5.00 43.45 15.51
C SER A 93 3.51 43.14 15.30
N LEU A 94 3.19 42.23 14.37
CA LEU A 94 1.82 41.79 14.12
C LEU A 94 1.39 40.77 15.19
N TYR A 95 2.31 39.91 15.61
CA TYR A 95 2.11 38.95 16.68
C TYR A 95 1.80 39.62 18.02
N ALA A 96 2.58 40.64 18.41
CA ALA A 96 2.34 41.40 19.65
C ALA A 96 0.97 42.12 19.66
N LYS A 97 0.50 42.62 18.50
CA LYS A 97 -0.84 43.21 18.38
C LYS A 97 -1.94 42.17 18.53
N LEU A 98 -1.79 40.98 17.96
CA LEU A 98 -2.76 39.90 18.11
C LEU A 98 -2.83 39.39 19.56
N GLU A 99 -1.70 39.23 20.25
CA GLU A 99 -1.68 38.87 21.67
C GLU A 99 -2.41 39.90 22.54
N SER A 100 -2.27 41.20 22.23
CA SER A 100 -2.99 42.25 22.96
C SER A 100 -4.51 42.20 22.70
N PHE A 101 -4.92 41.85 21.47
CA PHE A 101 -6.32 41.74 21.07
C PHE A 101 -6.99 40.49 21.63
N VAL A 102 -6.30 39.34 21.56
CA VAL A 102 -6.75 38.08 22.18
C VAL A 102 -6.75 38.22 23.70
N GLY A 103 -5.75 38.89 24.28
CA GLY A 103 -5.72 39.23 25.70
C GLY A 103 -6.96 40.01 26.15
N LEU A 104 -7.37 41.03 25.39
CA LEU A 104 -8.61 41.77 25.61
C LEU A 104 -9.87 40.89 25.50
N LEU A 105 -9.91 39.98 24.51
CA LEU A 105 -11.03 39.06 24.31
C LEU A 105 -11.14 38.02 25.44
N THR A 106 -10.02 37.44 25.89
CA THR A 106 -9.97 36.52 27.03
C THR A 106 -10.35 37.19 28.36
N ASN A 107 -10.01 38.48 28.52
CA ASN A 107 -10.42 39.28 29.67
C ASN A 107 -11.95 39.50 29.69
N LYS A 108 -12.58 39.56 28.51
CA LYS A 108 -14.03 39.70 28.34
C LYS A 108 -14.79 38.37 28.52
N LEU A 109 -14.14 37.24 28.21
CA LEU A 109 -14.66 35.88 28.40
C LEU A 109 -14.38 35.29 29.80
N GLY A 110 -13.75 36.04 30.71
CA GLY A 110 -13.48 35.60 32.08
C GLY A 110 -12.40 34.53 32.23
N LEU A 111 -11.59 34.28 31.19
CA LEU A 111 -10.52 33.28 31.17
C LEU A 111 -9.19 33.79 31.75
N LYS A 112 -9.26 34.67 32.77
CA LYS A 112 -8.05 35.17 33.45
C LYS A 112 -7.66 34.17 34.55
N SER A 113 -6.61 33.39 34.31
CA SER A 113 -5.99 32.57 35.36
C SER A 113 -5.49 33.50 36.47
N SER A 114 -6.22 33.51 37.58
CA SER A 114 -5.83 34.20 38.81
C SER A 114 -4.56 33.57 39.36
N ASP A 115 -3.67 34.41 39.88
CA ASP A 115 -2.27 34.20 40.28
C ASP A 115 -2.06 33.19 41.43
N ASN A 116 -3.01 32.25 41.65
CA ASN A 116 -2.97 31.29 42.75
C ASN A 116 -3.77 29.98 42.51
N SER A 117 -4.31 29.73 41.31
CA SER A 117 -5.02 28.47 41.00
C SER A 117 -4.11 27.53 40.20
N ASN A 118 -3.68 26.43 40.84
CA ASN A 118 -2.98 25.26 40.29
C ASN A 118 -2.18 25.50 39.00
N ASP A 119 -0.88 25.70 39.13
CA ASP A 119 0.10 25.76 38.02
C ASP A 119 -0.11 24.68 36.94
N PHE A 120 -0.66 23.53 37.33
CA PHE A 120 -1.09 22.47 36.44
C PHE A 120 -2.21 22.86 35.46
N ILE A 121 -3.26 23.56 35.90
CA ILE A 121 -4.40 23.96 35.05
C ILE A 121 -3.97 25.08 34.09
N ALA A 122 -3.14 26.01 34.56
CA ALA A 122 -2.52 27.02 33.68
C ALA A 122 -1.66 26.36 32.59
N GLY A 123 -0.92 25.31 32.96
CA GLY A 123 -0.22 24.45 32.00
C GLY A 123 -1.19 23.74 31.04
N LEU A 124 -2.29 23.20 31.54
CA LEU A 124 -3.28 22.48 30.73
C LEU A 124 -3.91 23.37 29.65
N ILE A 125 -4.31 24.59 30.00
CA ILE A 125 -4.94 25.54 29.06
C ILE A 125 -3.93 25.93 27.97
N THR A 126 -2.70 26.22 28.35
CA THR A 126 -1.64 26.55 27.38
C THR A 126 -1.32 25.38 26.45
N GLY A 127 -1.29 24.15 26.98
CA GLY A 127 -1.15 22.92 26.19
C GLY A 127 -2.31 22.67 25.23
N LEU A 128 -3.55 22.89 25.66
CA LEU A 128 -4.76 22.72 24.84
C LEU A 128 -4.78 23.70 23.66
N SER A 129 -4.39 24.96 23.87
CA SER A 129 -4.28 25.94 22.79
C SER A 129 -3.18 25.58 21.79
N LEU A 130 -2.07 25.04 22.28
CA LEU A 130 -0.92 24.70 21.45
C LEU A 130 -1.16 23.46 20.57
N GLY A 131 -1.91 22.47 21.07
CA GLY A 131 -2.22 21.26 20.32
C GLY A 131 -3.10 21.51 19.08
N LEU A 132 -3.97 22.53 19.13
CA LEU A 132 -4.82 22.91 17.98
C LEU A 132 -4.01 23.48 16.82
N VAL A 133 -2.94 24.22 17.13
CA VAL A 133 -2.01 24.79 16.14
C VAL A 133 -1.09 23.71 15.55
N TRP A 134 -0.81 22.67 16.32
CA TRP A 134 0.13 21.60 15.97
C TRP A 134 -0.44 20.55 15.01
N SER A 135 -1.76 20.31 15.02
CA SER A 135 -2.38 19.24 14.24
C SER A 135 -2.19 19.27 12.72
N PRO A 136 -2.17 20.42 12.01
CA PRO A 136 -2.04 20.43 10.54
C PRO A 136 -0.68 19.94 10.03
N CYS A 137 0.31 19.87 10.92
CA CYS A 137 1.72 19.68 10.57
C CYS A 137 2.22 18.24 10.72
N ALA A 138 1.45 17.37 11.37
CA ALA A 138 1.81 15.96 11.55
C ALA A 138 1.38 15.08 10.36
N GLY A 139 1.09 15.71 9.21
CA GLY A 139 0.41 15.16 8.03
C GLY A 139 0.79 13.74 7.62
N PRO A 140 2.06 13.40 7.29
CA PRO A 140 2.36 12.07 6.75
C PRO A 140 2.23 10.93 7.76
N ILE A 141 2.59 11.19 9.02
CA ILE A 141 2.54 10.21 10.11
C ILE A 141 1.12 10.06 10.64
N LEU A 142 0.37 11.17 10.70
CA LEU A 142 -1.05 11.11 11.01
C LEU A 142 -1.87 10.54 9.86
N ALA A 143 -1.48 10.71 8.59
CA ALA A 143 -2.18 10.10 7.46
C ALA A 143 -2.11 8.57 7.54
N THR A 144 -0.95 8.02 7.89
CA THR A 144 -0.78 6.56 8.09
C THR A 144 -1.60 6.04 9.27
N VAL A 145 -1.63 6.75 10.41
CA VAL A 145 -2.43 6.36 11.58
C VAL A 145 -3.93 6.64 11.41
N ALA A 146 -4.31 7.73 10.74
CA ALA A 146 -5.70 8.11 10.49
C ALA A 146 -6.32 7.26 9.38
N SER A 147 -5.53 6.82 8.40
CA SER A 147 -5.95 5.81 7.42
C SER A 147 -6.34 4.51 8.12
N LEU A 148 -5.68 4.17 9.23
CA LEU A 148 -6.05 3.06 10.11
C LEU A 148 -7.33 3.31 10.92
N ALA A 149 -7.71 4.57 11.14
CA ALA A 149 -8.89 4.97 11.92
C ALA A 149 -10.16 5.10 11.08
N LEU A 150 -10.03 5.10 9.75
CA LEU A 150 -11.16 5.22 8.83
C LEU A 150 -11.85 3.87 8.55
N THR A 151 -11.22 2.76 8.93
CA THR A 151 -11.59 1.42 8.45
C THR A 151 -12.27 0.51 9.47
N ASN A 152 -12.95 1.04 10.48
CA ASN A 152 -14.09 0.41 11.18
C ASN A 152 -14.56 1.32 12.33
N SER A 153 -15.72 1.01 12.93
CA SER A 153 -16.21 1.66 14.16
C SER A 153 -15.08 1.93 15.17
N VAL A 154 -15.17 3.01 15.96
CA VAL A 154 -14.18 3.40 16.98
C VAL A 154 -13.88 2.20 17.91
N ASN A 155 -12.94 1.36 17.51
CA ASN A 155 -12.59 0.14 18.22
C ASN A 155 -11.58 0.51 19.31
N LEU A 156 -11.61 -0.20 20.42
CA LEU A 156 -10.64 -0.05 21.52
C LEU A 156 -9.19 -0.16 21.03
N GLU A 157 -8.98 -0.88 19.94
CA GLU A 157 -7.69 -1.11 19.29
C GLU A 157 -7.06 0.18 18.73
N ILE A 158 -7.82 1.01 18.01
CA ILE A 158 -7.33 2.28 17.44
C ILE A 158 -7.04 3.30 18.54
N VAL A 159 -7.91 3.33 19.56
CA VAL A 159 -7.73 4.21 20.73
C VAL A 159 -6.44 3.84 21.46
N LEU A 160 -6.12 2.55 21.58
CA LEU A 160 -4.89 2.08 22.22
C LEU A 160 -3.63 2.53 21.45
N ILE A 161 -3.64 2.41 20.12
CA ILE A 161 -2.52 2.85 19.26
C ILE A 161 -2.32 4.38 19.38
N ALA A 162 -3.40 5.15 19.31
CA ALA A 162 -3.35 6.61 19.44
C ALA A 162 -2.81 7.05 20.81
N VAL A 163 -3.21 6.37 21.90
CA VAL A 163 -2.70 6.63 23.24
C VAL A 163 -1.19 6.34 23.33
N VAL A 164 -0.72 5.21 22.79
CA VAL A 164 0.70 4.85 22.81
C VAL A 164 1.55 5.82 21.97
N TYR A 165 1.05 6.24 20.81
CA TYR A 165 1.67 7.28 19.99
C TYR A 165 1.81 8.62 20.74
N VAL A 166 0.74 9.06 21.40
CA VAL A 166 0.71 10.29 22.19
C VAL A 166 1.65 10.21 23.40
N ILE A 167 1.76 9.05 24.05
CA ILE A 167 2.76 8.80 25.11
C ILE A 167 4.17 8.92 24.54
N GLY A 168 4.43 8.39 23.34
CA GLY A 168 5.71 8.51 22.63
C GLY A 168 6.14 9.95 22.39
N ILE A 169 5.20 10.86 22.13
CA ILE A 169 5.44 12.31 22.00
C ILE A 169 5.64 12.98 23.37
N GLY A 170 4.82 12.59 24.35
CA GLY A 170 4.82 13.20 25.68
C GLY A 170 6.12 12.98 26.45
N VAL A 171 6.75 11.81 26.31
CA VAL A 171 8.01 11.45 27.00
C VAL A 171 9.17 12.41 26.67
N PRO A 172 9.58 12.61 25.41
CA PRO A 172 10.68 13.49 25.07
C PRO A 172 10.35 14.97 25.34
N LEU A 173 9.10 15.41 25.17
CA LEU A 173 8.67 16.77 25.50
C LEU A 173 8.75 17.04 27.00
N LEU A 174 8.33 16.09 27.83
CA LEU A 174 8.43 16.18 29.28
C LEU A 174 9.89 16.23 29.74
N LEU A 175 10.76 15.40 29.14
CA LEU A 175 12.20 15.43 29.38
C LEU A 175 12.80 16.80 29.02
N LEU A 176 12.49 17.36 27.86
CA LEU A 176 12.95 18.69 27.47
C LEU A 176 12.41 19.79 28.40
N ALA A 177 11.17 19.69 28.84
CA ALA A 177 10.58 20.69 29.73
C ALA A 177 11.17 20.65 31.15
N LEU A 178 11.58 19.47 31.64
CA LEU A 178 12.22 19.31 32.95
C LEU A 178 13.72 19.65 32.93
N PHE A 179 14.45 19.25 31.89
CA PHE A 179 15.91 19.39 31.80
C PHE A 179 16.37 20.60 30.98
N GLY A 180 15.47 21.28 30.27
CA GLY A 180 15.79 22.39 29.37
C GLY A 180 16.41 23.60 30.05
N SER A 181 16.04 23.88 31.30
CA SER A 181 16.57 25.02 32.08
C SER A 181 18.08 24.90 32.36
N LEU A 182 18.61 23.68 32.46
CA LEU A 182 20.04 23.40 32.66
C LEU A 182 20.86 23.54 31.38
N LEU A 183 20.28 23.11 30.24
CA LEU A 183 20.96 23.13 28.94
C LEU A 183 21.05 24.57 28.38
N PHE A 184 19.99 25.37 28.56
CA PHE A 184 19.91 26.72 28.01
C PHE A 184 20.65 27.78 28.84
N SER A 185 20.74 27.61 30.17
CA SER A 185 21.44 28.57 31.04
C SER A 185 22.95 28.66 30.76
N LYS A 186 23.55 27.61 30.18
CA LYS A 186 24.96 27.62 29.73
C LYS A 186 25.19 28.27 28.37
N VAL A 187 24.16 28.41 27.52
CA VAL A 187 24.31 28.88 26.13
C VAL A 187 23.72 30.29 25.97
N LYS A 188 24.38 31.27 26.58
CA LYS A 188 24.00 32.70 26.54
C LYS A 188 23.95 33.29 25.11
N ALA A 189 24.61 32.63 24.14
CA ALA A 189 24.61 33.00 22.73
C ALA A 189 23.29 32.69 22.00
N LEU A 190 22.49 31.76 22.51
CA LEU A 190 21.25 31.31 21.85
C LEU A 190 20.08 32.28 22.15
N SER A 191 20.07 32.90 23.33
CA SER A 191 19.05 33.91 23.69
C SER A 191 19.20 35.23 22.93
N SER A 192 20.39 35.58 22.44
CA SER A 192 20.60 36.83 21.69
C SER A 192 20.16 36.75 20.22
N HIS A 193 20.06 35.54 19.67
CA HIS A 193 19.67 35.30 18.27
C HIS A 193 18.26 34.73 18.12
N LEU A 194 17.48 34.68 19.21
CA LEU A 194 16.14 34.08 19.22
C LEU A 194 15.21 34.70 18.15
N GLY A 195 15.30 36.02 17.95
CA GLY A 195 14.52 36.71 16.91
C GLY A 195 14.95 36.38 15.47
N LEU A 196 16.25 36.12 15.24
CA LEU A 196 16.76 35.71 13.94
C LEU A 196 16.40 34.25 13.63
N ILE A 197 16.48 33.40 14.64
CA ILE A 197 16.08 31.99 14.59
C ILE A 197 14.58 31.88 14.26
N GLN A 198 13.72 32.66 14.93
CA GLN A 198 12.28 32.68 14.68
C GLN A 198 11.94 33.12 13.25
N LYS A 199 12.66 34.11 12.71
CA LYS A 199 12.49 34.57 11.33
C LYS A 199 12.90 33.50 10.30
N ILE A 200 14.00 32.78 10.55
CA ILE A 200 14.44 31.67 9.68
C ILE A 200 13.38 30.56 9.66
N PHE A 201 12.83 30.18 10.80
CA PHE A 201 11.76 29.16 10.85
C PHE A 201 10.46 29.62 10.19
N GLY A 202 10.09 30.90 10.32
CA GLY A 202 8.96 31.47 9.58
C GLY A 202 9.13 31.36 8.06
N ILE A 203 10.34 31.63 7.55
CA ILE A 203 10.67 31.46 6.12
C ILE A 203 10.58 29.98 5.71
N ILE A 204 11.12 29.07 6.52
CA ILE A 204 11.06 27.62 6.26
C ILE A 204 9.60 27.14 6.20
N LEU A 205 8.73 27.56 7.12
CA LEU A 205 7.32 27.16 7.11
C LEU A 205 6.58 27.65 5.85
N ILE A 206 6.85 28.87 5.40
CA ILE A 206 6.27 29.40 4.15
C ILE A 206 6.77 28.58 2.95
N LEU A 207 8.06 28.26 2.92
CA LEU A 207 8.65 27.46 1.84
C LEU A 207 8.06 26.04 1.82
N THR A 208 7.86 25.42 2.98
CA THR A 208 7.17 24.13 3.11
C THR A 208 5.71 24.20 2.65
N ALA A 209 4.98 25.27 2.98
CA ALA A 209 3.61 25.45 2.50
C ALA A 209 3.54 25.57 0.97
N ILE A 210 4.50 26.27 0.36
CA ILE A 210 4.62 26.37 -1.10
C ILE A 210 4.95 25.00 -1.72
N LEU A 211 5.86 24.23 -1.14
CA LEU A 211 6.20 22.87 -1.58
C LEU A 211 5.00 21.92 -1.51
N ILE A 212 4.21 21.99 -0.44
CA ILE A 212 2.99 21.19 -0.29
C ILE A 212 1.92 21.61 -1.29
N TYR A 213 1.81 22.91 -1.60
CA TYR A 213 0.89 23.42 -2.61
C TYR A 213 1.24 22.94 -4.03
N THR A 214 2.53 22.86 -4.35
CA THR A 214 3.01 22.41 -5.68
C THR A 214 3.13 20.89 -5.80
N GLY A 215 2.90 20.12 -4.73
CA GLY A 215 3.05 18.66 -4.73
C GLY A 215 4.50 18.17 -4.72
N TYR A 216 5.46 19.08 -4.66
CA TYR A 216 6.89 18.77 -4.74
C TYR A 216 7.43 18.16 -3.43
N ASP A 217 6.66 18.27 -2.35
CA ASP A 217 6.93 17.61 -1.06
C ASP A 217 7.01 16.09 -1.20
N GLN A 218 6.17 15.49 -2.06
CA GLN A 218 6.17 14.06 -2.33
C GLN A 218 7.41 13.62 -3.12
N VAL A 219 7.83 14.42 -4.09
CA VAL A 219 9.05 14.17 -4.90
C VAL A 219 10.31 14.25 -4.03
N LEU A 220 10.37 15.25 -3.15
CA LEU A 220 11.48 15.41 -2.20
C LEU A 220 11.56 14.24 -1.21
N GLN A 221 10.43 13.72 -0.74
CA GLN A 221 10.42 12.54 0.14
C GLN A 221 11.01 11.31 -0.56
N VAL A 222 10.67 11.09 -1.83
CA VAL A 222 11.23 9.98 -2.64
C VAL A 222 12.73 10.18 -2.88
N GLN A 223 13.18 11.38 -3.22
CA GLN A 223 14.61 11.66 -3.41
C GLN A 223 15.43 11.56 -2.11
N LEU A 224 14.87 12.01 -0.98
CA LEU A 224 15.54 11.95 0.32
C LEU A 224 15.59 10.50 0.84
N ALA A 225 14.54 9.71 0.60
CA ALA A 225 14.53 8.27 0.85
C ALA A 225 15.60 7.54 0.01
N ASN A 226 15.80 7.96 -1.24
CA ASN A 226 16.85 7.40 -2.11
C ASN A 226 18.28 7.82 -1.71
N ALA A 227 18.46 8.94 -1.00
CA ALA A 227 19.76 9.45 -0.57
C ALA A 227 20.30 8.82 0.73
N LEU A 228 19.47 8.08 1.49
CA LEU A 228 19.83 7.42 2.76
C LEU A 228 19.66 5.88 2.67
N PRO A 229 20.53 5.17 1.92
CA PRO A 229 20.39 3.73 1.63
C PRO A 229 20.41 2.81 2.86
N GLY A 230 21.03 3.23 3.98
CA GLY A 230 21.06 2.44 5.22
C GLY A 230 19.73 2.40 5.99
N PHE A 231 18.83 3.37 5.77
CA PHE A 231 17.50 3.40 6.41
C PHE A 231 16.49 2.57 5.60
N ASN A 232 16.65 2.49 4.28
CA ASN A 232 15.83 1.66 3.40
C ASN A 232 15.97 0.18 3.70
N GLY A 233 17.15 -0.33 4.05
CA GLY A 233 17.32 -1.74 4.43
C GLY A 233 16.54 -2.14 5.68
N PHE A 234 16.45 -1.25 6.67
CA PHE A 234 15.66 -1.47 7.89
C PHE A 234 14.15 -1.27 7.66
N ALA A 235 13.76 -0.30 6.83
CA ALA A 235 12.35 -0.06 6.49
C ALA A 235 11.77 -1.16 5.58
N THR A 236 12.50 -1.60 4.55
CA THR A 236 12.08 -2.67 3.63
C THR A 236 12.06 -4.05 4.30
N SER A 237 13.02 -4.36 5.17
CA SER A 237 13.00 -5.61 5.97
C SER A 237 11.82 -5.66 6.97
N ILE A 238 11.20 -4.51 7.27
CA ILE A 238 10.06 -4.39 8.18
C ILE A 238 8.74 -4.25 7.42
N GLU A 239 8.71 -3.60 6.24
CA GLU A 239 7.58 -3.60 5.30
C GLU A 239 7.37 -4.97 4.65
N GLN A 240 8.40 -5.82 4.52
CA GLN A 240 8.28 -7.20 4.05
C GLN A 240 7.73 -8.17 5.12
N ASN A 241 7.45 -7.69 6.33
CA ASN A 241 6.81 -8.50 7.37
C ASN A 241 5.31 -8.60 7.08
N SER A 242 4.81 -9.82 6.87
CA SER A 242 3.43 -10.09 6.45
C SER A 242 2.38 -9.43 7.36
N ILE A 243 2.66 -9.28 8.65
CA ILE A 243 1.76 -8.64 9.62
C ILE A 243 1.54 -7.15 9.33
N VAL A 244 2.56 -6.45 8.80
CA VAL A 244 2.48 -5.02 8.44
C VAL A 244 1.77 -4.86 7.09
N GLN A 245 2.00 -5.78 6.16
CA GLN A 245 1.35 -5.83 4.84
C GLN A 245 -0.15 -6.16 4.94
N SER A 246 -0.54 -7.14 5.75
CA SER A 246 -1.96 -7.45 6.00
C SER A 246 -2.69 -6.26 6.63
N GLY A 247 -2.01 -5.49 7.48
CA GLY A 247 -2.55 -4.25 8.05
C GLY A 247 -2.71 -3.12 7.02
N LEU A 248 -1.83 -3.03 6.01
CA LEU A 248 -1.86 -2.02 4.96
C LEU A 248 -2.80 -2.37 3.80
N GLN A 249 -2.94 -3.66 3.45
CA GLN A 249 -3.81 -4.13 2.38
C GLN A 249 -5.29 -4.05 2.75
N ASN A 250 -5.64 -4.41 3.99
CA ASN A 250 -7.00 -4.23 4.52
C ASN A 250 -7.43 -2.74 4.51
N VAL A 251 -6.47 -1.82 4.56
CA VAL A 251 -6.71 -0.36 4.50
C VAL A 251 -6.90 0.15 3.06
N LYS A 252 -6.24 -0.44 2.06
CA LYS A 252 -6.42 -0.07 0.65
C LYS A 252 -7.77 -0.55 0.09
N GLN A 253 -8.29 -1.69 0.54
CA GLN A 253 -9.55 -2.24 0.05
C GLN A 253 -10.79 -1.46 0.53
N GLU A 254 -10.80 -0.93 1.75
CA GLU A 254 -11.98 -0.18 2.25
C GLU A 254 -12.16 1.22 1.64
N SER A 255 -11.12 1.81 1.02
CA SER A 255 -11.27 3.04 0.22
C SER A 255 -11.97 2.82 -1.13
N LYS A 256 -12.12 1.59 -1.62
CA LYS A 256 -12.87 1.29 -2.86
C LYS A 256 -14.40 1.16 -2.64
N GLY A 257 -14.88 1.24 -1.40
CA GLY A 257 -16.29 0.93 -1.05
C GLY A 257 -17.36 2.01 -1.27
N ASN A 258 -17.06 3.19 -1.81
CA ASN A 258 -18.05 4.29 -1.87
C ASN A 258 -18.14 5.07 -3.20
N SER A 259 -17.60 4.54 -4.30
CA SER A 259 -17.70 5.19 -5.63
C SER A 259 -18.75 4.56 -6.56
N SER A 260 -19.65 3.75 -6.03
CA SER A 260 -20.77 3.17 -6.78
C SER A 260 -22.06 3.93 -6.47
N ASN A 261 -22.27 5.06 -7.13
CA ASN A 261 -23.57 5.65 -7.50
C ASN A 261 -23.38 7.05 -8.06
N LEU A 262 -23.09 7.18 -9.37
CA LEU A 262 -23.24 8.44 -10.12
C LEU A 262 -23.31 8.19 -11.64
N THR A 263 -24.11 7.20 -12.05
CA THR A 263 -24.76 7.24 -13.37
C THR A 263 -26.13 7.85 -13.20
N GLN A 264 -26.30 9.12 -13.62
CA GLN A 264 -27.41 9.56 -14.49
C GLN A 264 -27.40 11.08 -14.69
N ASN A 265 -27.69 11.47 -15.95
CA ASN A 265 -28.02 12.80 -16.49
C ASN A 265 -26.87 13.65 -17.06
N ILE A 266 -26.51 13.36 -18.31
CA ILE A 266 -25.85 14.32 -19.22
C ILE A 266 -26.92 14.87 -20.17
N PRO A 267 -27.28 16.17 -20.11
CA PRO A 267 -27.92 16.85 -21.22
C PRO A 267 -26.90 17.13 -22.32
N THR A 268 -27.27 16.76 -23.54
CA THR A 268 -26.61 17.09 -24.79
C THR A 268 -26.52 18.60 -25.02
N THR A 269 -25.32 19.17 -24.89
CA THR A 269 -24.88 20.32 -25.70
C THR A 269 -23.35 20.41 -25.70
N THR A 270 -22.77 20.23 -26.88
CA THR A 270 -21.35 20.44 -27.17
C THR A 270 -20.97 21.91 -26.95
N PRO A 271 -19.85 22.17 -26.25
CA PRO A 271 -18.81 23.00 -26.86
C PRO A 271 -17.44 22.31 -26.77
N GLN A 272 -16.69 22.37 -27.87
CA GLN A 272 -15.33 21.87 -27.99
C GLN A 272 -14.45 22.45 -26.88
N THR A 273 -14.09 21.62 -25.91
CA THR A 273 -13.11 21.93 -24.87
C THR A 273 -11.81 21.23 -25.25
N GLN A 274 -10.74 22.01 -25.36
CA GLN A 274 -9.38 21.49 -25.55
C GLN A 274 -9.07 20.54 -24.40
N PHE A 275 -8.78 19.27 -24.71
CA PHE A 275 -8.31 18.29 -23.74
C PHE A 275 -6.94 18.73 -23.21
N THR A 276 -6.88 19.16 -21.96
CA THR A 276 -5.62 19.22 -21.22
C THR A 276 -5.33 17.80 -20.71
N PHE A 277 -4.46 17.07 -21.40
CA PHE A 277 -4.01 15.74 -21.00
C PHE A 277 -3.06 15.87 -19.80
N ASP A 278 -3.61 15.92 -18.59
CA ASP A 278 -2.81 16.04 -17.36
C ASP A 278 -2.56 14.66 -16.72
N LEU A 279 -2.01 13.73 -17.50
CA LEU A 279 -1.51 12.49 -16.94
C LEU A 279 -0.22 12.78 -16.16
N PRO A 280 -0.02 12.19 -14.96
CA PRO A 280 1.17 12.40 -14.16
C PRO A 280 2.47 12.14 -14.93
N ASN A 281 3.57 12.71 -14.46
CA ASN A 281 4.91 12.44 -14.98
C ASN A 281 5.75 11.79 -13.87
N TYR A 282 5.99 10.48 -14.00
CA TYR A 282 6.77 9.70 -13.05
C TYR A 282 8.26 9.61 -13.42
N GLY A 283 8.69 10.36 -14.43
CA GLY A 283 10.06 10.38 -14.92
C GLY A 283 10.32 9.46 -16.11
N VAL A 284 11.57 9.40 -16.53
CA VAL A 284 12.01 8.58 -17.67
C VAL A 284 11.85 7.10 -17.29
N ALA A 285 11.23 6.33 -18.19
CA ALA A 285 11.09 4.90 -18.01
C ALA A 285 12.47 4.21 -17.89
N PRO A 286 12.70 3.37 -16.87
CA PRO A 286 13.90 2.56 -16.78
C PRO A 286 14.07 1.67 -18.01
N GLU A 287 15.31 1.31 -18.36
CA GLU A 287 15.55 0.38 -19.47
C GLU A 287 15.25 -1.08 -19.09
N LEU A 288 15.01 -1.90 -20.12
CA LEU A 288 14.92 -3.36 -19.98
C LEU A 288 16.33 -3.94 -19.89
N VAL A 289 16.68 -4.49 -18.74
CA VAL A 289 18.04 -4.98 -18.42
C VAL A 289 18.01 -6.45 -18.04
N GLY A 290 19.09 -7.17 -18.35
CA GLY A 290 19.26 -8.57 -17.95
C GLY A 290 18.25 -9.57 -18.56
N ILE A 291 17.54 -9.18 -19.62
CA ILE A 291 16.61 -10.06 -20.33
C ILE A 291 17.37 -11.25 -20.92
N THR A 292 16.98 -12.46 -20.53
CA THR A 292 17.67 -13.70 -20.92
C THR A 292 17.23 -14.21 -22.28
N ASN A 293 15.98 -13.96 -22.65
CA ASN A 293 15.41 -14.39 -23.92
C ASN A 293 14.25 -13.49 -24.34
N TRP A 294 14.02 -13.39 -25.65
CA TRP A 294 12.89 -12.67 -26.23
C TRP A 294 11.99 -13.65 -26.99
N LEU A 295 10.69 -13.50 -26.81
CA LEU A 295 9.65 -14.27 -27.48
C LEU A 295 8.76 -13.31 -28.28
N ASN A 296 8.16 -13.79 -29.37
CA ASN A 296 7.35 -12.99 -30.30
C ASN A 296 8.08 -11.81 -30.98
N THR A 297 9.42 -11.79 -30.97
CA THR A 297 10.24 -10.79 -31.68
C THR A 297 11.62 -11.37 -32.00
N ASP A 298 12.18 -11.01 -33.17
CA ASP A 298 13.54 -11.38 -33.57
C ASP A 298 14.61 -10.38 -33.09
N LYS A 299 14.19 -9.33 -32.39
CA LYS A 299 15.05 -8.22 -31.94
C LYS A 299 14.95 -8.05 -30.45
N ASN A 300 16.11 -7.79 -29.83
CA ASN A 300 16.18 -7.29 -28.46
C ASN A 300 15.65 -5.86 -28.43
N LEU A 301 14.50 -5.65 -27.81
CA LEU A 301 13.88 -4.33 -27.70
C LEU A 301 14.45 -3.59 -26.49
N THR A 302 14.53 -2.27 -26.62
CA THR A 302 14.83 -1.34 -25.52
C THR A 302 13.77 -0.26 -25.49
N ILE A 303 13.51 0.35 -24.34
CA ILE A 303 12.57 1.46 -24.23
C ILE A 303 13.01 2.61 -25.14
N SER A 304 14.32 2.89 -25.19
CA SER A 304 14.90 3.91 -26.07
C SER A 304 14.64 3.65 -27.56
N SER A 305 14.68 2.39 -28.01
CA SER A 305 14.40 2.03 -29.41
C SER A 305 12.93 2.18 -29.81
N LEU A 306 12.03 2.30 -28.82
CA LEU A 306 10.59 2.39 -29.02
C LEU A 306 10.05 3.82 -28.84
N LYS A 307 10.91 4.82 -28.62
CA LYS A 307 10.52 6.24 -28.61
C LYS A 307 9.74 6.61 -29.88
N GLY A 308 8.72 7.44 -29.71
CA GLY A 308 7.69 7.74 -30.71
C GLY A 308 6.45 6.85 -30.66
N LYS A 309 6.47 5.79 -29.85
CA LYS A 309 5.34 4.88 -29.59
C LYS A 309 4.81 5.05 -28.17
N VAL A 310 3.55 4.73 -27.96
CA VAL A 310 3.01 4.50 -26.61
C VAL A 310 3.36 3.07 -26.22
N ILE A 311 3.97 2.88 -25.05
CA ILE A 311 4.49 1.58 -24.61
C ILE A 311 3.80 1.20 -23.31
N LEU A 312 3.27 -0.01 -23.22
CA LEU A 312 2.83 -0.62 -21.97
C LEU A 312 3.82 -1.71 -21.59
N VAL A 313 4.47 -1.58 -20.44
CA VAL A 313 5.30 -2.64 -19.85
C VAL A 313 4.43 -3.39 -18.86
N ASP A 314 4.17 -4.65 -19.13
CA ASP A 314 3.31 -5.53 -18.32
C ASP A 314 4.16 -6.62 -17.65
N PHE A 315 4.25 -6.60 -16.32
CA PHE A 315 4.92 -7.62 -15.53
C PHE A 315 3.95 -8.73 -15.18
N TRP A 316 4.26 -9.94 -15.64
CA TRP A 316 3.36 -11.09 -15.49
C TRP A 316 4.14 -12.40 -15.30
N THR A 317 3.43 -13.44 -14.86
CA THR A 317 3.89 -14.84 -14.92
C THR A 317 2.71 -15.73 -15.30
N TYR A 318 2.97 -16.87 -15.95
CA TYR A 318 1.90 -17.65 -16.56
C TYR A 318 1.11 -18.55 -15.61
N SER A 319 1.61 -18.81 -14.39
CA SER A 319 0.83 -19.54 -13.37
C SER A 319 0.06 -18.63 -12.41
N CYS A 320 0.19 -17.31 -12.53
CA CYS A 320 -0.54 -16.34 -11.71
C CYS A 320 -1.96 -16.12 -12.23
N ILE A 321 -2.98 -16.46 -11.43
CA ILE A 321 -4.38 -16.32 -11.84
C ILE A 321 -4.77 -14.86 -12.13
N ASN A 322 -4.25 -13.92 -11.34
CA ASN A 322 -4.53 -12.50 -11.51
C ASN A 322 -4.00 -12.03 -12.88
N CYS A 323 -2.77 -12.42 -13.25
CA CYS A 323 -2.24 -12.18 -14.58
C CYS A 323 -3.13 -12.80 -15.66
N LEU A 324 -3.52 -14.07 -15.53
CA LEU A 324 -4.34 -14.76 -16.52
C LEU A 324 -5.70 -14.07 -16.77
N ARG A 325 -6.31 -13.46 -15.74
CA ARG A 325 -7.54 -12.66 -15.88
C ARG A 325 -7.29 -11.30 -16.56
N THR A 326 -6.10 -10.72 -16.42
CA THR A 326 -5.69 -9.47 -17.08
C THR A 326 -5.35 -9.68 -18.57
N LEU A 327 -4.75 -10.80 -18.96
CA LEU A 327 -4.27 -11.06 -20.33
C LEU A 327 -5.31 -10.83 -21.46
N PRO A 328 -6.61 -11.21 -21.32
CA PRO A 328 -7.62 -10.91 -22.31
C PRO A 328 -7.76 -9.42 -22.62
N HIS A 329 -7.66 -8.55 -21.61
CA HIS A 329 -7.70 -7.09 -21.78
C HIS A 329 -6.48 -6.60 -22.57
N LEU A 330 -5.28 -7.05 -22.20
CA LEU A 330 -4.03 -6.69 -22.88
C LEU A 330 -4.00 -7.12 -24.35
N THR A 331 -4.41 -8.36 -24.63
CA THR A 331 -4.46 -8.88 -26.01
C THR A 331 -5.45 -8.11 -26.88
N ASN A 332 -6.58 -7.69 -26.30
CA ASN A 332 -7.56 -6.82 -26.97
C ASN A 332 -6.98 -5.44 -27.27
N TRP A 333 -6.39 -4.77 -26.28
CA TRP A 333 -5.78 -3.45 -26.46
C TRP A 333 -4.66 -3.48 -27.49
N TYR A 334 -3.80 -4.50 -27.45
CA TYR A 334 -2.76 -4.65 -28.44
C TYR A 334 -3.34 -4.82 -29.85
N ALA A 335 -4.32 -5.69 -30.03
CA ALA A 335 -4.98 -5.87 -31.32
C ALA A 335 -5.62 -4.58 -31.84
N LYS A 336 -6.20 -3.77 -30.94
CA LYS A 336 -6.91 -2.53 -31.25
C LYS A 336 -6.00 -1.35 -31.58
N TYR A 337 -4.89 -1.21 -30.85
CA TYR A 337 -4.06 0.01 -30.90
C TYR A 337 -2.69 -0.17 -31.57
N LYS A 338 -2.23 -1.41 -31.85
CA LYS A 338 -0.88 -1.66 -32.41
C LYS A 338 -0.57 -0.85 -33.67
N ASP A 339 -1.53 -0.71 -34.57
CA ASP A 339 -1.36 0.00 -35.85
C ASP A 339 -1.32 1.53 -35.68
N GLN A 340 -1.67 2.02 -34.49
CA GLN A 340 -1.53 3.42 -34.11
C GLN A 340 -0.22 3.70 -33.36
N GLY A 341 0.72 2.76 -33.34
CA GLY A 341 1.99 2.90 -32.63
C GLY A 341 1.86 2.71 -31.12
N PHE A 342 0.99 1.79 -30.70
CA PHE A 342 0.98 1.21 -29.36
C PHE A 342 1.77 -0.09 -29.35
N VAL A 343 2.55 -0.35 -28.30
CA VAL A 343 3.32 -1.59 -28.13
C VAL A 343 3.16 -2.06 -26.70
N ILE A 344 2.86 -3.34 -26.52
CA ILE A 344 2.98 -3.99 -25.21
C ILE A 344 4.32 -4.74 -25.19
N ILE A 345 5.03 -4.67 -24.07
CA ILE A 345 6.14 -5.56 -23.75
C ILE A 345 5.73 -6.33 -22.50
N GLY A 346 5.42 -7.62 -22.67
CA GLY A 346 5.17 -8.50 -21.53
C GLY A 346 6.51 -8.90 -20.90
N VAL A 347 6.86 -8.37 -19.75
CA VAL A 347 8.03 -8.76 -18.97
C VAL A 347 7.63 -9.97 -18.12
N HIS A 348 7.92 -11.16 -18.65
CA HIS A 348 7.71 -12.41 -17.93
C HIS A 348 8.77 -12.57 -16.84
N THR A 349 8.39 -12.27 -15.61
CA THR A 349 9.24 -12.45 -14.43
C THR A 349 8.73 -13.66 -13.66
N PRO A 350 9.50 -14.77 -13.59
CA PRO A 350 9.03 -16.00 -13.00
C PRO A 350 8.78 -15.83 -11.50
N GLU A 351 7.72 -16.44 -10.98
CA GLU A 351 7.48 -16.64 -9.56
C GLU A 351 8.11 -17.95 -9.08
N PHE A 352 8.13 -18.98 -9.93
CA PHE A 352 8.69 -20.30 -9.64
C PHE A 352 9.76 -20.72 -10.64
N GLU A 353 10.67 -21.61 -10.22
CA GLU A 353 11.80 -22.05 -11.05
C GLU A 353 11.37 -22.67 -12.39
N PHE A 354 10.26 -23.42 -12.41
CA PHE A 354 9.76 -24.06 -13.63
C PHE A 354 9.27 -23.05 -14.68
N GLU A 355 8.97 -21.81 -14.28
CA GLU A 355 8.51 -20.74 -15.17
C GLU A 355 9.67 -20.08 -15.95
N LYS A 356 10.92 -20.33 -15.57
CA LYS A 356 12.10 -19.87 -16.32
C LYS A 356 12.25 -20.58 -17.67
N ASN A 357 11.65 -21.75 -17.82
CA ASN A 357 11.75 -22.56 -19.04
C ASN A 357 11.04 -21.88 -20.21
N SER A 358 11.80 -21.54 -21.26
CA SER A 358 11.28 -20.82 -22.44
C SER A 358 10.19 -21.57 -23.22
N GLU A 359 10.18 -22.91 -23.20
CA GLU A 359 9.15 -23.70 -23.87
C GLU A 359 7.81 -23.59 -23.12
N ASN A 360 7.84 -23.63 -21.79
CA ASN A 360 6.66 -23.41 -20.96
C ASN A 360 6.06 -22.03 -21.21
N VAL A 361 6.90 -20.98 -21.20
CA VAL A 361 6.46 -19.61 -21.50
C VAL A 361 5.87 -19.55 -22.91
N ALA A 362 6.54 -20.09 -23.92
CA ALA A 362 6.05 -20.07 -25.30
C ALA A 362 4.70 -20.81 -25.47
N ASN A 363 4.46 -21.88 -24.72
CA ASN A 363 3.17 -22.57 -24.70
C ASN A 363 2.08 -21.70 -24.06
N ALA A 364 2.39 -21.03 -22.95
CA ALA A 364 1.47 -20.10 -22.32
C ALA A 364 1.12 -18.91 -23.24
N LEU A 365 2.08 -18.40 -24.03
CA LEU A 365 1.80 -17.34 -25.02
C LEU A 365 0.75 -17.81 -26.04
N LYS A 366 0.89 -19.03 -26.55
CA LYS A 366 -0.06 -19.60 -27.53
C LYS A 366 -1.44 -19.82 -26.90
N GLN A 367 -1.48 -20.38 -25.70
CA GLN A 367 -2.73 -20.65 -24.98
C GLN A 367 -3.54 -19.38 -24.70
N ASN A 368 -2.85 -18.29 -24.37
CA ASN A 368 -3.48 -17.01 -24.01
C ASN A 368 -3.56 -16.01 -25.17
N GLY A 369 -3.22 -16.40 -26.40
CA GLY A 369 -3.31 -15.53 -27.58
C GLY A 369 -2.36 -14.32 -27.56
N ILE A 370 -1.25 -14.41 -26.82
CA ILE A 370 -0.28 -13.33 -26.69
C ILE A 370 0.57 -13.25 -27.96
N THR A 371 0.47 -12.12 -28.66
CA THR A 371 1.18 -11.85 -29.93
C THR A 371 2.13 -10.65 -29.85
N TYR A 372 2.09 -9.89 -28.75
CA TYR A 372 3.06 -8.82 -28.49
C TYR A 372 4.41 -9.40 -28.02
N PRO A 373 5.52 -8.63 -28.14
CA PRO A 373 6.83 -9.03 -27.65
C PRO A 373 6.83 -9.37 -26.16
N VAL A 374 7.53 -10.45 -25.80
CA VAL A 374 7.67 -10.90 -24.41
C VAL A 374 9.15 -11.03 -24.07
N ALA A 375 9.55 -10.39 -22.97
CA ALA A 375 10.91 -10.40 -22.43
C ALA A 375 10.96 -11.34 -21.23
N GLN A 376 11.80 -12.38 -21.26
CA GLN A 376 12.01 -13.26 -20.11
C GLN A 376 13.02 -12.63 -19.15
N ASP A 377 12.56 -12.20 -17.97
CA ASP A 377 13.37 -11.61 -16.90
C ASP A 377 13.70 -12.64 -15.82
N ASN A 378 14.35 -13.74 -16.22
CA ASN A 378 14.61 -14.90 -15.35
C ASN A 378 15.48 -14.58 -14.11
N ASN A 379 16.15 -13.42 -14.09
CA ASN A 379 17.01 -12.99 -13.00
C ASN A 379 16.47 -11.74 -12.26
N TYR A 380 15.21 -11.34 -12.50
CA TYR A 380 14.57 -10.18 -11.89
C TYR A 380 15.32 -8.85 -12.13
N ALA A 381 16.15 -8.77 -13.17
CA ALA A 381 16.98 -7.60 -13.39
C ALA A 381 16.12 -6.41 -13.81
N THR A 382 15.16 -6.63 -14.72
CA THR A 382 14.20 -5.59 -15.14
C THR A 382 13.18 -5.31 -14.04
N TRP A 383 12.66 -6.35 -13.38
CA TRP A 383 11.78 -6.24 -12.20
C TRP A 383 12.36 -5.30 -11.14
N ASN A 384 13.62 -5.52 -10.76
CA ASN A 384 14.31 -4.69 -9.78
C ASN A 384 14.61 -3.29 -10.31
N ASN A 385 14.94 -3.15 -11.60
CA ASN A 385 15.21 -1.84 -12.22
C ASN A 385 13.95 -0.95 -12.28
N TYR A 386 12.77 -1.57 -12.42
CA TYR A 386 11.47 -0.90 -12.35
C TYR A 386 10.95 -0.74 -10.90
N GLN A 387 11.68 -1.27 -9.91
CA GLN A 387 11.26 -1.31 -8.51
C GLN A 387 9.87 -1.97 -8.33
N ASN A 388 9.53 -2.93 -9.19
CA ASN A 388 8.25 -3.62 -9.13
C ASN A 388 8.21 -4.57 -7.92
N GLN A 389 7.01 -4.84 -7.39
CA GLN A 389 6.80 -5.74 -6.25
C GLN A 389 5.56 -6.65 -6.44
N TYR A 390 4.85 -6.58 -7.57
CA TYR A 390 3.56 -7.25 -7.74
C TYR A 390 3.40 -7.91 -9.11
N TRP A 391 2.56 -8.93 -9.14
CA TRP A 391 1.99 -9.53 -10.36
C TRP A 391 0.45 -9.41 -10.31
N PRO A 392 -0.22 -8.95 -11.38
CA PRO A 392 0.35 -8.18 -12.50
C PRO A 392 0.78 -6.77 -12.05
N ALA A 393 1.61 -6.13 -12.87
CA ALA A 393 1.94 -4.72 -12.72
C ALA A 393 2.20 -4.08 -14.08
N GLU A 394 1.61 -2.91 -14.31
CA GLU A 394 1.63 -2.24 -15.60
C GLU A 394 2.24 -0.84 -15.49
N TYR A 395 3.09 -0.49 -16.45
CA TYR A 395 3.68 0.85 -16.56
C TYR A 395 3.41 1.40 -17.95
N LEU A 396 2.59 2.45 -18.03
CA LEU A 396 2.25 3.11 -19.28
C LEU A 396 3.22 4.25 -19.55
N ILE A 397 3.84 4.22 -20.73
CA ILE A 397 4.93 5.10 -21.14
C ILE A 397 4.50 5.85 -22.41
N ASP A 398 4.70 7.16 -22.43
CA ASP A 398 4.39 8.00 -23.58
C ASP A 398 5.44 7.93 -24.70
N ALA A 399 5.15 8.62 -25.80
CA ALA A 399 6.03 8.69 -26.97
C ALA A 399 7.42 9.29 -26.69
N ASN A 400 7.60 10.02 -25.59
CA ASN A 400 8.89 10.60 -25.21
C ASN A 400 9.72 9.63 -24.34
N GLY A 401 9.14 8.51 -23.92
CA GLY A 401 9.76 7.56 -23.00
C GLY A 401 9.57 7.93 -21.54
N ILE A 402 8.53 8.71 -21.22
CA ILE A 402 8.19 9.11 -19.84
C ILE A 402 7.07 8.20 -19.32
N VAL A 403 7.21 7.70 -18.09
CA VAL A 403 6.16 6.93 -17.41
C VAL A 403 5.04 7.89 -17.01
N ARG A 404 3.82 7.60 -17.47
CA ARG A 404 2.62 8.41 -17.23
C ARG A 404 1.61 7.75 -16.30
N GLU A 405 1.71 6.44 -16.15
CA GLU A 405 0.91 5.64 -15.22
C GLU A 405 1.74 4.45 -14.71
N ALA A 406 1.50 4.09 -13.46
CA ALA A 406 1.92 2.81 -12.88
C ALA A 406 0.70 2.21 -12.16
N HIS A 407 0.31 1.00 -12.55
CA HIS A 407 -0.81 0.26 -12.00
C HIS A 407 -0.30 -1.05 -11.38
N PHE A 408 -0.66 -1.31 -10.12
CA PHE A 408 -0.21 -2.49 -9.40
C PHE A 408 -1.40 -3.36 -8.99
N GLY A 409 -1.34 -4.64 -9.33
CA GLY A 409 -2.42 -5.59 -9.12
C GLY A 409 -3.39 -5.65 -10.30
N GLU A 410 -4.47 -6.38 -10.08
CA GLU A 410 -5.51 -6.65 -11.08
C GLU A 410 -6.62 -5.59 -11.04
N GLY A 411 -7.11 -5.19 -12.21
CA GLY A 411 -8.33 -4.39 -12.36
C GLY A 411 -8.10 -3.00 -12.98
N ASP A 412 -9.09 -2.12 -12.80
CA ASP A 412 -9.13 -0.74 -13.31
C ASP A 412 -8.85 -0.62 -14.85
N TYR A 413 -9.18 -1.67 -15.60
CA TYR A 413 -8.89 -1.81 -17.04
C TYR A 413 -9.42 -0.66 -17.90
N ASP A 414 -10.64 -0.18 -17.62
CA ASP A 414 -11.25 0.92 -18.38
C ASP A 414 -10.45 2.23 -18.24
N LEU A 415 -9.85 2.46 -17.08
CA LEU A 415 -9.07 3.64 -16.79
C LEU A 415 -7.74 3.60 -17.57
N THR A 416 -7.05 2.47 -17.52
CA THR A 416 -5.80 2.27 -18.25
C THR A 416 -6.03 2.31 -19.76
N GLU A 417 -7.11 1.71 -20.29
CA GLU A 417 -7.45 1.82 -21.72
C GLU A 417 -7.73 3.27 -22.14
N LYS A 418 -8.41 4.04 -21.28
CA LYS A 418 -8.65 5.46 -21.52
C LYS A 418 -7.32 6.21 -21.62
N HIS A 419 -6.38 5.99 -20.69
CA HIS A 419 -5.07 6.64 -20.72
C HIS A 419 -4.22 6.22 -21.93
N ILE A 420 -4.30 4.96 -22.36
CA ILE A 420 -3.71 4.50 -23.64
C ILE A 420 -4.26 5.35 -24.79
N GLY A 421 -5.57 5.56 -24.84
CA GLY A 421 -6.22 6.41 -25.85
C GLY A 421 -5.76 7.87 -25.81
N GLU A 422 -5.62 8.43 -24.61
CA GLU A 422 -5.13 9.80 -24.38
C GLU A 422 -3.69 9.98 -24.87
N LEU A 423 -2.78 9.07 -24.55
CA LEU A 423 -1.38 9.12 -25.01
C LEU A 423 -1.25 8.90 -26.52
N ILE A 424 -2.12 8.07 -27.12
CA ILE A 424 -2.17 7.91 -28.58
C ILE A 424 -2.61 9.21 -29.23
N GLN A 425 -3.58 9.92 -28.65
CA GLN A 425 -4.04 11.21 -29.15
C GLN A 425 -2.98 12.31 -28.98
N GLU A 426 -2.25 12.32 -27.86
CA GLU A 426 -1.16 13.28 -27.57
C GLU A 426 -0.11 13.29 -28.70
N LYS A 427 0.23 12.11 -29.24
CA LYS A 427 1.17 11.97 -30.38
C LYS A 427 0.53 12.11 -31.76
N GLY A 428 -0.71 12.59 -31.86
CA GLY A 428 -1.42 12.82 -33.12
C GLY A 428 -2.17 11.62 -33.70
N GLY A 429 -2.35 10.54 -32.92
CA GLY A 429 -3.20 9.40 -33.27
C GLY A 429 -4.70 9.68 -33.10
N LYS A 430 -5.54 8.73 -33.49
CA LYS A 430 -6.99 8.82 -33.33
C LYS A 430 -7.43 8.03 -32.12
N MET A 431 -8.12 8.68 -31.19
CA MET A 431 -8.81 7.99 -30.11
C MET A 431 -9.85 7.04 -30.72
N LEU A 432 -9.76 5.76 -30.39
CA LEU A 432 -10.77 4.77 -30.75
C LEU A 432 -11.81 4.72 -29.65
N ASN A 433 -13.07 4.50 -30.01
CA ASN A 433 -14.14 4.34 -29.03
C ASN A 433 -13.79 3.20 -28.06
N LEU A 434 -13.94 3.46 -26.76
CA LEU A 434 -13.97 2.41 -25.73
C LEU A 434 -15.15 1.51 -26.08
N THR A 435 -14.87 0.33 -26.61
CA THR A 435 -15.91 -0.64 -26.97
C THR A 435 -15.67 -1.80 -26.02
N GLN A 436 -16.37 -1.78 -24.88
CA GLN A 436 -16.27 -2.83 -23.87
C GLN A 436 -16.80 -4.13 -24.46
N ASN A 437 -15.90 -4.96 -24.98
CA ASN A 437 -16.23 -6.30 -25.46
C ASN A 437 -15.74 -7.39 -24.50
N ILE A 438 -15.01 -7.03 -23.44
CA ILE A 438 -14.48 -7.97 -22.45
C ILE A 438 -15.11 -7.67 -21.10
N THR A 439 -15.72 -8.69 -20.50
CA THR A 439 -16.25 -8.63 -19.14
C THR A 439 -15.11 -8.63 -18.14
N ASP A 440 -15.08 -7.63 -17.26
CA ASP A 440 -14.17 -7.60 -16.13
C ASP A 440 -14.52 -8.73 -15.14
N GLN A 441 -13.57 -9.62 -14.91
CA GLN A 441 -13.69 -10.77 -14.00
C GLN A 441 -12.93 -10.57 -12.68
N THR A 442 -12.47 -9.34 -12.39
CA THR A 442 -11.72 -9.04 -11.18
C THR A 442 -12.56 -9.34 -9.94
N PRO A 443 -12.10 -10.18 -9.01
CA PRO A 443 -12.84 -10.45 -7.78
C PRO A 443 -12.99 -9.18 -6.94
N THR A 444 -14.24 -8.86 -6.56
CA THR A 444 -14.57 -7.68 -5.73
C THR A 444 -14.77 -8.00 -4.26
N GLN A 445 -14.84 -9.29 -3.94
CA GLN A 445 -15.14 -9.80 -2.62
C GLN A 445 -13.84 -10.21 -1.91
N GLN A 446 -13.87 -10.30 -0.58
CA GLN A 446 -12.72 -10.76 0.17
C GLN A 446 -12.48 -12.25 -0.13
N LEU A 447 -11.25 -12.56 -0.55
CA LEU A 447 -10.80 -13.92 -0.84
C LEU A 447 -9.74 -14.34 0.18
N THR A 448 -9.54 -15.65 0.33
CA THR A 448 -8.31 -16.19 0.91
C THR A 448 -7.10 -15.66 0.15
N GLN A 449 -6.03 -15.30 0.87
CA GLN A 449 -4.78 -14.85 0.27
C GLN A 449 -4.06 -16.01 -0.40
N GLU A 450 -3.18 -15.75 -1.36
CA GLU A 450 -2.38 -16.80 -1.98
C GLU A 450 -1.64 -17.64 -0.93
N THR A 451 -1.86 -18.95 -0.98
CA THR A 451 -1.37 -19.90 0.01
C THR A 451 -0.22 -20.69 -0.58
N TYR A 452 1.02 -20.29 -0.27
CA TYR A 452 2.21 -21.05 -0.64
C TYR A 452 2.37 -22.29 0.22
N VAL A 453 2.79 -23.38 -0.42
CA VAL A 453 2.94 -24.70 0.21
C VAL A 453 4.42 -25.00 0.53
N GLY A 454 5.36 -24.29 -0.11
CA GLY A 454 6.79 -24.42 0.16
C GLY A 454 7.26 -23.70 1.43
N LEU A 455 8.34 -24.17 2.04
CA LEU A 455 8.84 -23.71 3.35
C LEU A 455 9.14 -22.21 3.46
N THR A 456 9.67 -21.58 2.41
CA THR A 456 10.14 -20.19 2.48
C THR A 456 8.98 -19.21 2.59
N ARG A 457 7.86 -19.51 1.93
CA ARG A 457 6.67 -18.64 1.85
C ARG A 457 5.43 -19.24 2.51
N GLY A 458 5.52 -20.49 2.95
CA GLY A 458 4.47 -21.24 3.60
C GLY A 458 4.06 -20.60 4.90
N GLN A 459 2.94 -19.89 4.84
CA GLN A 459 2.27 -19.26 5.98
C GLN A 459 0.92 -19.94 6.18
N ASN A 460 0.31 -19.76 7.35
CA ASN A 460 -1.00 -20.34 7.65
C ASN A 460 -1.00 -21.88 7.53
N PHE A 461 0.02 -22.53 8.08
CA PHE A 461 0.12 -23.98 8.17
C PHE A 461 -0.38 -24.50 9.52
N ASP A 462 -1.21 -25.55 9.52
CA ASP A 462 -1.93 -26.02 10.71
C ASP A 462 -1.81 -27.53 10.99
N SER A 463 -0.88 -28.26 10.35
CA SER A 463 -0.60 -29.64 10.79
C SER A 463 -0.08 -29.66 12.23
N ASN A 464 -0.26 -30.80 12.92
CA ASN A 464 0.19 -30.94 14.30
C ASN A 464 1.72 -30.86 14.44
N GLU A 465 2.44 -31.24 13.39
CA GLU A 465 3.88 -31.18 13.25
C GLU A 465 4.29 -29.90 12.50
N PRO A 466 5.44 -29.29 12.82
CA PRO A 466 5.93 -28.10 12.11
C PRO A 466 6.47 -28.44 10.71
N MET A 467 6.42 -27.49 9.79
CA MET A 467 7.09 -27.62 8.48
C MET A 467 8.61 -27.62 8.67
N ILE A 468 9.29 -28.64 8.13
CA ILE A 468 10.73 -28.83 8.18
C ILE A 468 11.21 -29.35 6.82
N GLN A 469 12.33 -28.83 6.32
CA GLN A 469 12.93 -29.31 5.07
C GLN A 469 13.21 -30.81 5.06
N GLY A 470 12.77 -31.49 3.98
CA GLY A 470 12.95 -32.93 3.77
C GLY A 470 11.66 -33.73 3.92
N LEU A 471 11.82 -35.05 4.02
CA LEU A 471 10.71 -36.00 4.14
C LEU A 471 10.23 -36.13 5.59
N ASN A 472 9.00 -35.73 5.86
CA ASN A 472 8.37 -35.81 7.18
C ASN A 472 6.98 -36.45 7.10
N GLU A 473 6.51 -36.94 8.24
CA GLU A 473 5.16 -37.49 8.42
C GLU A 473 4.29 -36.44 9.13
N TYR A 474 3.10 -36.19 8.60
CA TYR A 474 2.17 -35.20 9.13
C TYR A 474 0.82 -35.81 9.51
N THR A 475 0.18 -35.19 10.49
CA THR A 475 -1.19 -35.48 10.91
C THR A 475 -2.04 -34.21 10.92
N LEU A 476 -3.32 -34.37 10.53
CA LEU A 476 -4.27 -33.26 10.51
C LEU A 476 -4.63 -32.81 11.93
N PRO A 477 -4.91 -31.51 12.13
CA PRO A 477 -5.49 -31.02 13.38
C PRO A 477 -6.92 -31.56 13.54
N LEU A 478 -7.45 -31.50 14.78
CA LEU A 478 -8.86 -31.84 15.04
C LEU A 478 -9.84 -30.93 14.29
N LYS A 479 -9.43 -29.69 14.02
CA LYS A 479 -10.18 -28.71 13.25
C LYS A 479 -9.19 -27.77 12.59
N LEU A 480 -9.30 -27.63 11.27
CA LEU A 480 -8.48 -26.71 10.48
C LEU A 480 -8.88 -25.25 10.74
N THR A 481 -7.88 -24.39 10.93
CA THR A 481 -8.06 -22.95 11.09
C THR A 481 -8.50 -22.31 9.77
N ALA A 482 -9.29 -21.23 9.86
CA ALA A 482 -9.76 -20.50 8.69
C ALA A 482 -8.59 -19.91 7.89
N ASP A 483 -8.58 -20.11 6.56
CA ASP A 483 -7.53 -19.66 5.63
C ASP A 483 -6.17 -20.37 5.82
N TYR A 484 -6.17 -21.52 6.50
CA TYR A 484 -4.99 -22.35 6.74
C TYR A 484 -5.05 -23.64 5.92
N PHE A 485 -3.86 -24.20 5.68
CA PHE A 485 -3.70 -25.51 5.07
C PHE A 485 -2.99 -26.49 6.01
N ALA A 486 -3.22 -27.77 5.82
CA ALA A 486 -2.59 -28.84 6.59
C ALA A 486 -2.26 -30.04 5.71
N PHE A 487 -1.16 -30.70 6.04
CA PHE A 487 -0.75 -31.98 5.48
C PHE A 487 -1.19 -33.15 6.37
N GLN A 488 -1.43 -34.28 5.70
CA GLN A 488 -1.40 -35.61 6.30
C GLN A 488 -0.64 -36.59 5.42
N GLY A 489 0.04 -37.54 6.04
CA GLY A 489 0.88 -38.54 5.37
C GLY A 489 2.32 -38.04 5.20
N GLN A 490 3.04 -38.67 4.28
CA GLN A 490 4.46 -38.34 4.05
C GLN A 490 4.63 -37.28 2.99
N TRP A 491 5.27 -36.18 3.36
CA TRP A 491 5.55 -35.05 2.48
C TRP A 491 7.03 -34.73 2.49
N ASN A 492 7.59 -34.54 1.28
CA ASN A 492 8.94 -34.01 1.12
C ASN A 492 8.86 -32.51 0.84
N GLU A 493 9.19 -31.70 1.85
CA GLU A 493 9.12 -30.25 1.78
C GLU A 493 10.42 -29.65 1.25
N THR A 494 10.28 -28.68 0.35
CA THR A 494 11.37 -27.87 -0.20
C THR A 494 11.12 -26.39 0.08
N SER A 495 12.06 -25.52 -0.32
CA SER A 495 11.91 -24.07 -0.17
C SER A 495 10.69 -23.50 -0.89
N GLU A 496 10.38 -24.01 -2.10
CA GLU A 496 9.37 -23.42 -2.99
C GLU A 496 8.10 -24.26 -3.13
N TYR A 497 8.20 -25.58 -2.96
CA TYR A 497 7.08 -26.52 -3.14
C TYR A 497 7.16 -27.69 -2.15
N ALA A 498 6.09 -28.47 -2.06
CA ALA A 498 6.07 -29.75 -1.34
C ALA A 498 5.69 -30.90 -2.27
N VAL A 499 6.22 -32.09 -1.99
CA VAL A 499 5.96 -33.31 -2.78
C VAL A 499 5.31 -34.37 -1.90
N PRO A 500 4.04 -34.76 -2.15
CA PRO A 500 3.39 -35.82 -1.42
C PRO A 500 3.90 -37.20 -1.85
N GLN A 501 3.99 -38.12 -0.90
CA GLN A 501 4.02 -39.56 -1.19
C GLN A 501 2.60 -40.06 -1.48
N PRO A 502 2.43 -41.20 -2.19
CA PRO A 502 1.12 -41.78 -2.44
C PRO A 502 0.29 -41.98 -1.16
N ASN A 503 -1.01 -41.69 -1.24
CA ASN A 503 -1.99 -41.68 -0.16
C ASN A 503 -1.87 -40.51 0.84
N SER A 504 -1.06 -39.51 0.54
CA SER A 504 -1.00 -38.27 1.33
C SER A 504 -2.19 -37.35 1.03
N ILE A 505 -2.49 -36.47 1.96
CA ILE A 505 -3.63 -35.54 1.92
C ILE A 505 -3.14 -34.12 2.15
N LEU A 506 -3.71 -33.18 1.39
CA LEU A 506 -3.62 -31.74 1.62
C LEU A 506 -5.03 -31.21 1.86
N GLU A 507 -5.24 -30.60 3.02
CA GLU A 507 -6.48 -29.88 3.34
C GLU A 507 -6.24 -28.38 3.32
N LEU A 508 -7.24 -27.63 2.88
CA LEU A 508 -7.26 -26.17 2.85
C LEU A 508 -8.66 -25.70 3.26
N ASN A 509 -8.74 -24.87 4.29
CA ASN A 509 -9.95 -24.09 4.53
C ASN A 509 -9.83 -22.77 3.76
N PHE A 510 -10.75 -22.50 2.85
CA PHE A 510 -10.70 -21.32 1.99
C PHE A 510 -12.04 -20.57 1.95
N GLN A 511 -12.00 -19.31 1.56
CA GLN A 511 -13.14 -18.46 1.24
C GLN A 511 -12.92 -17.86 -0.16
N ALA A 512 -13.58 -18.43 -1.16
CA ALA A 512 -13.53 -17.97 -2.54
C ALA A 512 -14.67 -18.58 -3.35
N SER A 513 -14.93 -18.05 -4.55
CA SER A 513 -15.84 -18.70 -5.50
C SER A 513 -15.09 -19.72 -6.36
N LYS A 514 -13.83 -19.43 -6.71
CA LYS A 514 -12.97 -20.33 -7.47
C LYS A 514 -11.68 -20.64 -6.71
N VAL A 515 -11.21 -21.88 -6.84
CA VAL A 515 -9.93 -22.30 -6.28
C VAL A 515 -9.06 -22.87 -7.39
N PHE A 516 -7.84 -22.38 -7.44
CA PHE A 516 -6.82 -22.82 -8.38
C PHE A 516 -5.61 -23.33 -7.61
N LEU A 517 -4.86 -24.25 -8.23
CA LEU A 517 -3.65 -24.81 -7.65
C LEU A 517 -2.53 -24.88 -8.70
N VAL A 518 -1.37 -24.35 -8.34
CA VAL A 518 -0.17 -24.43 -9.17
C VAL A 518 0.51 -25.77 -8.92
N LEU A 519 0.59 -26.59 -9.97
CA LEU A 519 1.15 -27.94 -9.92
C LEU A 519 2.16 -28.13 -11.04
N LYS A 520 3.21 -28.91 -10.73
CA LYS A 520 4.12 -29.47 -11.74
C LYS A 520 4.12 -30.99 -11.68
N PRO A 521 3.63 -31.68 -12.74
CA PRO A 521 3.70 -33.13 -12.82
C PRO A 521 5.15 -33.62 -12.99
N ILE A 522 5.41 -34.84 -12.54
CA ILE A 522 6.69 -35.55 -12.69
C ILE A 522 6.69 -36.42 -13.95
N LYS A 523 5.56 -37.08 -14.25
CA LYS A 523 5.33 -38.01 -15.37
C LYS A 523 4.37 -37.47 -16.42
N GLY A 524 3.47 -36.55 -16.05
CA GLY A 524 2.49 -35.94 -16.96
C GLY A 524 1.20 -36.75 -17.13
N ASN A 525 0.83 -37.53 -16.12
CA ASN A 525 -0.43 -38.30 -16.09
C ASN A 525 -0.94 -38.62 -14.67
N GLU A 526 -0.35 -37.96 -13.67
CA GLU A 526 -0.69 -38.12 -12.26
C GLU A 526 -2.13 -37.72 -11.97
N LYS A 527 -2.72 -38.39 -10.98
CA LYS A 527 -4.11 -38.16 -10.59
C LYS A 527 -4.25 -37.72 -9.15
N ILE A 528 -5.07 -36.71 -8.94
CA ILE A 528 -5.42 -36.18 -7.62
C ILE A 528 -6.93 -36.26 -7.46
N THR A 529 -7.39 -36.82 -6.35
CA THR A 529 -8.82 -36.83 -6.02
C THR A 529 -9.16 -35.56 -5.24
N VAL A 530 -10.17 -34.83 -5.72
CA VAL A 530 -10.62 -33.55 -5.18
C VAL A 530 -11.93 -33.76 -4.42
N LEU A 531 -11.96 -33.41 -3.14
CA LEU A 531 -13.15 -33.44 -2.30
C LEU A 531 -13.43 -32.04 -1.75
N LEU A 532 -14.71 -31.69 -1.65
CA LEU A 532 -15.20 -30.46 -1.05
C LEU A 532 -16.11 -30.82 0.12
N ASP A 533 -15.83 -30.28 1.31
CA ASP A 533 -16.54 -30.56 2.56
C ASP A 533 -16.70 -32.07 2.83
N ASP A 534 -15.59 -32.80 2.71
CA ASP A 534 -15.48 -34.26 2.85
C ASP A 534 -16.30 -35.11 1.86
N LYS A 535 -16.85 -34.49 0.82
CA LYS A 535 -17.65 -35.16 -0.22
C LYS A 535 -16.96 -35.06 -1.58
N PRO A 536 -17.15 -36.05 -2.48
CA PRO A 536 -16.78 -35.88 -3.87
C PRO A 536 -17.42 -34.61 -4.42
N ILE A 537 -16.61 -33.77 -5.08
CA ILE A 537 -17.08 -32.53 -5.66
C ILE A 537 -18.16 -32.82 -6.72
N SER A 538 -19.27 -32.08 -6.66
CA SER A 538 -20.38 -32.29 -7.60
C SER A 538 -20.05 -31.68 -8.98
N GLN A 539 -20.65 -32.20 -10.05
CA GLN A 539 -20.39 -31.75 -11.42
C GLN A 539 -20.65 -30.24 -11.64
N GLU A 540 -21.52 -29.63 -10.84
CA GLU A 540 -21.81 -28.19 -10.91
C GLU A 540 -20.74 -27.33 -10.23
N GLN A 541 -19.91 -27.94 -9.37
CA GLN A 541 -18.87 -27.28 -8.58
C GLN A 541 -17.46 -27.58 -9.10
N GLU A 542 -17.30 -28.53 -10.03
CA GLU A 542 -16.01 -28.90 -10.61
C GLU A 542 -15.40 -27.71 -11.35
N GLY A 543 -14.15 -27.37 -11.00
CA GLY A 543 -13.34 -26.48 -11.80
C GLY A 543 -13.07 -27.06 -13.19
N ALA A 544 -12.67 -26.21 -14.13
CA ALA A 544 -12.47 -26.60 -15.53
C ALA A 544 -11.52 -27.79 -15.76
N ASP A 545 -10.60 -28.06 -14.83
CA ASP A 545 -9.61 -29.14 -14.92
C ASP A 545 -9.99 -30.42 -14.15
N VAL A 546 -11.08 -30.42 -13.40
CA VAL A 546 -11.55 -31.57 -12.61
C VAL A 546 -12.68 -32.27 -13.34
N LYS A 547 -12.65 -33.62 -13.37
CA LYS A 547 -13.72 -34.44 -13.93
C LYS A 547 -14.03 -35.63 -13.05
N ASN A 548 -15.27 -35.73 -12.59
CA ASN A 548 -15.72 -36.77 -11.66
C ASN A 548 -14.83 -36.83 -10.39
N SER A 549 -14.55 -35.68 -9.80
CA SER A 549 -13.68 -35.50 -8.64
C SER A 549 -12.22 -35.92 -8.84
N ILE A 550 -11.78 -36.07 -10.09
CA ILE A 550 -10.40 -36.43 -10.43
C ILE A 550 -9.78 -35.32 -11.29
N LEU A 551 -8.69 -34.76 -10.78
CA LEU A 551 -7.77 -33.92 -11.53
C LEU A 551 -6.71 -34.80 -12.18
N THR A 552 -6.45 -34.63 -13.47
CA THR A 552 -5.36 -35.31 -14.18
C THR A 552 -4.35 -34.28 -14.67
N LEU A 553 -3.08 -34.48 -14.34
CA LEU A 553 -2.02 -33.52 -14.64
C LEU A 553 -1.36 -33.82 -15.98
N ASP A 554 -0.99 -32.76 -16.70
CA ASP A 554 -0.43 -32.79 -18.04
C ASP A 554 0.90 -32.01 -18.14
N ASN A 555 0.92 -30.75 -17.70
CA ASN A 555 2.09 -29.87 -17.78
C ASN A 555 2.16 -28.89 -16.59
N PRO A 556 3.32 -28.27 -16.32
CA PRO A 556 3.44 -27.31 -15.23
C PRO A 556 2.59 -26.06 -15.50
N ARG A 557 1.51 -25.87 -14.75
CA ARG A 557 0.60 -24.72 -14.89
C ARG A 557 -0.32 -24.55 -13.67
N LEU A 558 -1.15 -23.54 -13.76
CA LEU A 558 -2.31 -23.36 -12.89
C LEU A 558 -3.46 -24.29 -13.32
N TYR A 559 -4.06 -24.99 -12.35
CA TYR A 559 -5.23 -25.85 -12.53
C TYR A 559 -6.43 -25.33 -11.76
N GLU A 560 -7.59 -25.26 -12.40
CA GLU A 560 -8.87 -24.87 -11.77
C GLU A 560 -9.52 -26.09 -11.09
N LEU A 561 -9.61 -26.06 -9.76
CA LEU A 561 -10.10 -27.18 -8.95
C LEU A 561 -11.59 -27.07 -8.63
N VAL A 562 -12.02 -25.87 -8.26
CA VAL A 562 -13.37 -25.59 -7.74
C VAL A 562 -13.92 -24.37 -8.43
N ASN A 563 -15.21 -24.41 -8.77
CA ASN A 563 -15.96 -23.29 -9.35
C ASN A 563 -17.37 -23.23 -8.74
N LEU A 564 -17.56 -22.34 -7.76
CA LEU A 564 -18.80 -22.12 -7.02
C LEU A 564 -19.53 -20.88 -7.53
N THR A 565 -20.85 -20.85 -7.32
CA THR A 565 -21.69 -19.70 -7.67
C THR A 565 -21.45 -18.50 -6.75
N ASN A 566 -21.11 -18.75 -5.48
CA ASN A 566 -20.96 -17.73 -4.45
C ASN A 566 -19.58 -17.84 -3.80
N ASN A 567 -19.07 -16.72 -3.27
CA ASN A 567 -17.92 -16.72 -2.38
C ASN A 567 -18.34 -17.16 -0.98
N GLU A 568 -18.04 -18.42 -0.67
CA GLU A 568 -18.41 -19.07 0.58
C GLU A 568 -17.17 -19.76 1.17
N ARG A 569 -17.24 -20.11 2.45
CA ARG A 569 -16.15 -20.78 3.15
C ARG A 569 -16.35 -22.29 3.12
N HIS A 570 -15.34 -23.02 2.64
CA HIS A 570 -15.38 -24.46 2.46
C HIS A 570 -14.05 -25.12 2.85
N ASP A 571 -14.10 -26.43 3.06
CA ASP A 571 -12.93 -27.28 3.26
C ASP A 571 -12.62 -28.04 1.97
N LEU A 572 -11.50 -27.70 1.33
CA LEU A 572 -10.96 -28.42 0.18
C LEU A 572 -10.00 -29.51 0.66
N LYS A 573 -10.18 -30.73 0.16
CA LYS A 573 -9.31 -31.87 0.46
C LYS A 573 -8.82 -32.53 -0.81
N LEU A 574 -7.50 -32.62 -0.95
CA LEU A 574 -6.82 -33.26 -2.06
C LEU A 574 -6.16 -34.54 -1.60
N LYS A 575 -6.50 -35.67 -2.24
CA LYS A 575 -5.84 -36.96 -2.00
C LYS A 575 -4.92 -37.26 -3.18
N PHE A 576 -3.64 -37.45 -2.89
CA PHE A 576 -2.61 -37.67 -3.89
C PHE A 576 -2.38 -39.16 -4.09
N ASN A 577 -2.72 -39.65 -5.29
CA ASN A 577 -2.45 -41.05 -5.66
C ASN A 577 -1.01 -41.22 -6.18
N ASP A 578 -0.45 -40.13 -6.72
CA ASP A 578 0.89 -40.04 -7.28
C ASP A 578 1.63 -38.86 -6.67
N SER A 579 2.97 -38.90 -6.74
CA SER A 579 3.81 -37.77 -6.34
C SER A 579 3.80 -36.67 -7.40
N VAL A 580 3.67 -35.43 -6.95
CA VAL A 580 3.60 -34.21 -7.77
C VAL A 580 4.29 -33.08 -7.01
N GLU A 581 4.80 -32.06 -7.69
CA GLU A 581 5.25 -30.84 -7.02
C GLU A 581 4.06 -29.88 -6.84
N VAL A 582 3.75 -29.51 -5.58
CA VAL A 582 2.65 -28.61 -5.20
C VAL A 582 3.21 -27.27 -4.74
N TYR A 583 2.80 -26.17 -5.37
CA TYR A 583 3.40 -24.84 -5.18
C TYR A 583 2.52 -23.89 -4.37
N SER A 584 1.39 -23.44 -4.92
CA SER A 584 0.49 -22.50 -4.23
C SER A 584 -0.98 -22.67 -4.65
N PHE A 585 -1.88 -22.35 -3.71
CA PHE A 585 -3.29 -22.11 -4.02
C PHE A 585 -3.53 -20.64 -4.31
N THR A 586 -4.31 -20.37 -5.36
CA THR A 586 -4.81 -19.03 -5.70
C THR A 586 -6.31 -19.06 -5.91
N PHE A 587 -6.94 -17.89 -5.92
CA PHE A 587 -8.38 -17.76 -5.74
C PHE A 587 -9.02 -16.80 -6.76
N GLY A 588 -10.33 -16.95 -6.94
CA GLY A 588 -11.13 -16.13 -7.84
C GLY A 588 -12.59 -15.96 -7.46
#